data_AF-A0A950X7N7-F1
#
_entry.id   AF-A0A950X7N7-F1
#
_cell.length_a   1.000
_cell.length_b   1.000
_cell.length_c   1.000
_cell.angle_alpha   90.00
_cell.angle_beta   90.00
_cell.angle_gamma   90.00
#
_symmetry.space_group_name_H-M   'P 1'
#
loop_
_entity.id
_entity.type
_entity.pdbx_description
1 polymer ?
#
loop_
_entity_poly.entity_id
_entity_poly.type
_entity_poly.pdbx_seq_one_letter_code
_entity_poly.pdbx_strand_id
1 'polypeptide(L)'
;MQAETANKRSRSGTDSTPLPLHSASRDEPSSRPEEDRLESWKEIAAFIQRDERTAMRWAKELGMPVRRTPGSKRSRIFASREEISKWRLGRVEPSSVPVAGLPRAWSRKRLVAGTVGLCSVALLAAVGVAIWHAFQPHPQPARVSFRERSIEVLDARGNRVWTYDFGRNIDLSALDGPRGIEDFVRIADLRDDGSREVLVAAPFRLGNNPSDPPDLEVDCFSQTGKRLWKYLPREKFRFGTHELQGPWYSEAILISDRSPVHTIWIAFSHDVWGNSYVVSLEPIDGRAAVRYVNTGVIHSLYELSTPRAVYLLVGGFNNEHDGGSLAIIDERKAFAASPQTAGTRHKCLSCPQGSPDYYFVLPRSELNQFRKVYENAVSSIHVEEEEVTVRTQELGPREDGVARLFLFRAADTLRPSSVRYDSSYDMLHRELEKAHLVGHSLETCPERLHPFPIRMWTPSTGWTEVHLPPRPFNQ
;
A
#
# COMPACT_ATOMS: atom_id res chain seq x y z
N MET A 1 -15.53 9.20 60.71
CA MET A 1 -15.54 7.90 61.43
C MET A 1 -14.76 6.91 60.57
N GLN A 2 -13.89 6.13 61.20
CA GLN A 2 -12.85 5.21 60.65
C GLN A 2 -13.48 4.06 59.78
N ALA A 3 -12.79 3.20 59.02
CA ALA A 3 -11.40 2.70 58.99
C ALA A 3 -11.06 1.98 57.65
N GLU A 4 -9.75 1.94 57.34
CA GLU A 4 -8.86 0.86 56.80
C GLU A 4 -9.32 -0.12 55.67
N THR A 5 -8.50 -0.50 54.68
CA THR A 5 -7.20 -1.20 54.80
C THR A 5 -6.35 -1.18 53.50
N ALA A 6 -5.04 -1.33 53.72
CA ALA A 6 -3.82 -1.42 52.88
C ALA A 6 -3.78 -2.25 51.57
N ASN A 7 -2.84 -1.93 50.64
CA ASN A 7 -1.75 -2.85 50.24
C ASN A 7 -0.55 -2.21 49.45
N LYS A 8 0.66 -2.60 49.89
CA LYS A 8 2.02 -2.77 49.31
C LYS A 8 2.74 -1.87 48.27
N ARG A 9 3.97 -1.53 48.72
CA ARG A 9 5.29 -1.13 48.14
C ARG A 9 5.71 -1.85 46.82
N SER A 10 6.62 -1.36 45.96
CA SER A 10 7.98 -0.83 46.24
C SER A 10 8.58 0.11 45.16
N ARG A 11 9.53 0.94 45.61
CA ARG A 11 10.25 1.99 44.86
C ARG A 11 11.59 1.54 44.27
N SER A 12 11.97 2.23 43.19
CA SER A 12 13.30 2.39 42.58
C SER A 12 14.23 3.30 43.39
N GLY A 13 15.54 3.19 43.16
CA GLY A 13 16.55 4.16 43.62
C GLY A 13 17.88 3.98 42.89
N THR A 14 18.37 5.08 42.31
CA THR A 14 19.55 5.25 41.47
C THR A 14 20.73 5.88 42.22
N ASP A 15 21.92 5.71 41.63
CA ASP A 15 22.99 6.70 41.45
C ASP A 15 24.20 6.74 42.41
N SER A 16 25.34 7.14 41.82
CA SER A 16 26.58 7.75 42.37
C SER A 16 27.89 6.97 42.20
N THR A 17 28.71 7.42 41.24
CA THR A 17 30.20 7.27 41.18
C THR A 17 30.85 8.52 41.80
N PRO A 18 32.11 8.51 42.31
CA PRO A 18 33.27 8.91 41.48
C PRO A 18 34.66 8.25 41.81
N LEU A 19 35.60 8.36 40.86
CA LEU A 19 37.05 7.99 40.84
C LEU A 19 37.95 8.93 41.73
N PRO A 20 39.32 8.97 41.71
CA PRO A 20 40.41 8.16 41.07
C PRO A 20 41.67 7.90 41.98
N LEU A 21 42.74 7.22 41.48
CA LEU A 21 44.17 7.69 41.44
C LEU A 21 45.21 6.57 41.16
N HIS A 22 46.43 7.02 40.81
CA HIS A 22 47.45 6.47 39.91
C HIS A 22 48.63 5.72 40.57
N SER A 23 49.45 5.07 39.71
CA SER A 23 50.88 4.63 39.89
C SER A 23 51.10 3.29 40.62
N ALA A 24 52.10 2.45 40.36
CA ALA A 24 53.33 2.53 39.56
C ALA A 24 53.79 1.11 39.09
N SER A 25 54.92 1.09 38.39
CA SER A 25 55.46 0.11 37.43
C SER A 25 56.34 -1.04 37.96
N ARG A 26 56.38 -2.13 37.14
CA ARG A 26 57.48 -3.09 36.81
C ARG A 26 58.07 -3.99 37.90
N ASP A 27 58.00 -5.31 37.69
CA ASP A 27 59.13 -6.15 37.23
C ASP A 27 58.65 -7.54 36.75
N GLU A 28 59.18 -7.98 35.62
CA GLU A 28 59.14 -9.33 34.99
C GLU A 28 60.63 -9.80 34.87
N PRO A 29 61.04 -11.05 34.49
CA PRO A 29 60.30 -12.12 33.80
C PRO A 29 60.73 -13.61 34.11
N SER A 30 60.12 -14.53 33.33
CA SER A 30 60.53 -15.89 32.89
C SER A 30 59.88 -17.08 33.63
N SER A 31 59.27 -18.09 32.98
CA SER A 31 59.51 -18.70 31.66
C SER A 31 58.29 -19.48 31.10
N ARG A 32 58.24 -19.58 29.76
CA ARG A 32 57.14 -20.07 28.88
C ARG A 32 56.93 -21.60 28.90
N PRO A 33 55.66 -22.06 28.80
CA PRO A 33 55.22 -22.72 27.56
C PRO A 33 53.80 -22.35 27.05
N GLU A 34 53.02 -21.53 27.75
CA GLU A 34 51.63 -21.21 27.34
C GLU A 34 51.51 -20.11 26.27
N GLU A 35 52.50 -19.23 26.15
CA GLU A 35 52.40 -18.01 25.33
C GLU A 35 52.46 -18.27 23.81
N ASP A 36 53.04 -19.40 23.39
CA ASP A 36 53.21 -19.74 21.97
C ASP A 36 52.02 -20.51 21.36
N ARG A 37 51.00 -20.85 22.16
CA ARG A 37 49.88 -21.69 21.73
C ARG A 37 48.58 -20.89 21.62
N LEU A 38 47.94 -20.98 20.47
CA LEU A 38 46.63 -20.40 20.16
C LEU A 38 45.58 -21.50 20.20
N GLU A 39 44.54 -21.39 21.02
CA GLU A 39 43.62 -22.50 21.33
C GLU A 39 42.21 -22.31 20.72
N SER A 40 41.97 -21.21 20.02
CA SER A 40 40.68 -20.94 19.37
C SER A 40 40.83 -20.23 18.02
N TRP A 41 39.78 -20.32 17.18
CA TRP A 41 39.76 -19.61 15.90
C TRP A 41 39.84 -18.10 16.09
N LYS A 42 39.25 -17.57 17.14
CA LYS A 42 39.31 -16.16 17.52
C LYS A 42 40.74 -15.69 17.80
N GLU A 43 41.51 -16.47 18.55
CA GLU A 43 42.91 -16.16 18.84
C GLU A 43 43.80 -16.27 17.60
N ILE A 44 43.57 -17.29 16.77
CA ILE A 44 44.29 -17.46 15.50
C ILE A 44 44.02 -16.28 14.56
N ALA A 45 42.75 -15.90 14.43
CA ALA A 45 42.29 -14.80 13.59
C ALA A 45 42.88 -13.45 14.04
N ALA A 46 42.88 -13.20 15.36
CA ALA A 46 43.52 -12.02 15.94
C ALA A 46 45.03 -12.00 15.68
N PHE A 47 45.72 -13.14 15.83
CA PHE A 47 47.16 -13.22 15.59
C PHE A 47 47.54 -12.93 14.14
N ILE A 48 46.76 -13.40 13.17
CA ILE A 48 47.00 -13.13 11.74
C ILE A 48 46.33 -11.83 11.25
N GLN A 49 45.67 -11.08 12.13
CA GLN A 49 44.91 -9.84 11.86
C GLN A 49 43.86 -9.99 10.75
N ARG A 50 43.04 -11.04 10.82
CA ARG A 50 41.93 -11.32 9.88
C ARG A 50 40.69 -11.82 10.63
N ASP A 51 39.56 -11.92 9.92
CA ASP A 51 38.33 -12.51 10.47
C ASP A 51 38.43 -14.04 10.63
N GLU A 52 37.70 -14.60 11.60
CA GLU A 52 37.69 -16.03 11.91
C GLU A 52 37.34 -16.91 10.69
N ARG A 53 36.38 -16.48 9.87
CA ARG A 53 35.99 -17.18 8.63
C ARG A 53 37.13 -17.25 7.61
N THR A 54 37.99 -16.22 7.57
CA THR A 54 39.18 -16.20 6.71
C THR A 54 40.26 -17.14 7.24
N ALA A 55 40.48 -17.16 8.56
CA ALA A 55 41.42 -18.08 9.21
C ALA A 55 41.02 -19.55 9.00
N MET A 56 39.73 -19.88 9.16
CA MET A 56 39.19 -21.22 8.90
C MET A 56 39.37 -21.65 7.43
N ARG A 57 39.13 -20.73 6.49
CA ARG A 57 39.34 -21.00 5.05
C ARG A 57 40.82 -21.26 4.75
N TRP A 58 41.74 -20.49 5.33
CA TRP A 58 43.19 -20.69 5.11
C TRP A 58 43.70 -22.03 5.65
N ALA A 59 43.18 -22.50 6.78
CA ALA A 59 43.49 -23.84 7.25
C ALA A 59 42.96 -24.94 6.30
N LYS A 60 41.75 -24.75 5.76
CA LYS A 60 41.11 -25.75 4.87
C LYS A 60 41.69 -25.78 3.45
N GLU A 61 41.94 -24.62 2.85
CA GLU A 61 42.26 -24.48 1.42
C GLU A 61 43.75 -24.16 1.17
N LEU A 62 44.43 -23.52 2.13
CA LEU A 62 45.82 -23.07 1.97
C LEU A 62 46.82 -23.81 2.86
N GLY A 63 46.35 -24.83 3.60
CA GLY A 63 47.17 -25.69 4.44
C GLY A 63 47.82 -24.96 5.62
N MET A 64 47.17 -23.93 6.17
CA MET A 64 47.67 -23.25 7.38
C MET A 64 47.73 -24.25 8.55
N PRO A 65 48.87 -24.35 9.27
CA PRO A 65 49.08 -25.35 10.32
C PRO A 65 48.15 -25.10 11.51
N VAL A 66 47.06 -25.88 11.58
CA VAL A 66 46.12 -25.94 12.71
C VAL A 66 45.86 -27.42 13.02
N ARG A 67 46.11 -27.83 14.26
CA ARG A 67 45.97 -29.22 14.71
C ARG A 67 44.71 -29.38 15.55
N ARG A 68 44.13 -30.58 15.55
CA ARG A 68 42.98 -30.95 16.40
C ARG A 68 43.44 -31.96 17.44
N THR A 69 43.07 -31.76 18.71
CA THR A 69 43.39 -32.74 19.76
C THR A 69 42.52 -33.99 19.58
N PRO A 70 43.11 -35.20 19.48
CA PRO A 70 42.35 -36.43 19.39
C PRO A 70 41.59 -36.71 20.71
N GLY A 71 40.30 -37.07 20.63
CA GLY A 71 39.57 -37.67 21.77
C GLY A 71 38.55 -36.80 22.54
N SER A 72 38.26 -35.55 22.15
CA SER A 72 37.17 -34.77 22.78
C SER A 72 35.90 -34.72 21.91
N LYS A 73 34.72 -34.92 22.52
CA LYS A 73 33.38 -34.92 21.87
C LYS A 73 33.01 -33.62 21.12
N ARG A 74 33.82 -32.57 21.25
CA ARG A 74 33.91 -31.40 20.35
C ARG A 74 35.39 -31.11 20.18
N SER A 75 35.95 -31.31 18.98
CA SER A 75 37.40 -31.23 18.75
C SER A 75 37.93 -29.82 19.04
N ARG A 76 38.67 -29.65 20.14
CA ARG A 76 39.43 -28.42 20.40
C ARG A 76 40.57 -28.32 19.38
N ILE A 77 40.76 -27.13 18.82
CA ILE A 77 41.83 -26.83 17.87
C ILE A 77 42.97 -26.16 18.61
N PHE A 78 44.20 -26.27 18.11
CA PHE A 78 45.27 -25.39 18.52
C PHE A 78 46.28 -25.16 17.39
N ALA A 79 47.02 -24.06 17.46
CA ALA A 79 48.10 -23.74 16.55
C ALA A 79 49.27 -23.08 17.30
N SER A 80 50.51 -23.31 16.86
CA SER A 80 51.68 -22.58 17.36
C SER A 80 51.86 -21.26 16.61
N ARG A 81 52.15 -20.17 17.32
CA ARG A 81 52.43 -18.86 16.70
C ARG A 81 53.68 -18.94 15.83
N GLU A 82 54.70 -19.71 16.24
CA GLU A 82 55.91 -19.92 15.46
C GLU A 82 55.65 -20.69 14.15
N GLU A 83 54.86 -21.77 14.17
CA GLU A 83 54.49 -22.52 12.96
C GLU A 83 53.67 -21.66 11.97
N ILE A 84 52.71 -20.87 12.47
CA ILE A 84 51.94 -19.93 11.63
C ILE A 84 52.84 -18.84 11.07
N SER A 85 53.78 -18.31 11.87
CA SER A 85 54.72 -17.28 11.44
C SER A 85 55.67 -17.80 10.37
N LYS A 86 56.20 -19.02 10.53
CA LYS A 86 57.03 -19.70 9.52
C LYS A 86 56.25 -20.03 8.26
N TRP A 87 55.01 -20.48 8.36
CA TRP A 87 54.13 -20.68 7.19
C TRP A 87 53.89 -19.37 6.43
N ARG A 88 53.80 -18.24 7.15
CA ARG A 88 53.64 -16.91 6.56
C ARG A 88 54.95 -16.37 5.96
N LEU A 89 56.08 -16.62 6.61
CA LEU A 89 57.44 -16.22 6.17
C LEU A 89 57.97 -17.11 5.04
N GLY A 90 57.62 -18.39 4.97
CA GLY A 90 57.94 -19.29 3.85
C GLY A 90 57.29 -18.90 2.52
N ARG A 91 56.52 -17.81 2.50
CA ARG A 91 56.00 -17.16 1.28
C ARG A 91 56.72 -15.85 0.94
N VAL A 92 57.75 -15.47 1.70
CA VAL A 92 58.65 -14.35 1.42
C VAL A 92 60.06 -14.76 1.84
N GLU A 93 60.88 -15.17 0.88
CA GLU A 93 62.33 -15.00 1.06
C GLU A 93 63.06 -14.57 -0.22
N PRO A 94 64.13 -13.78 -0.04
CA PRO A 94 64.79 -12.95 -1.04
C PRO A 94 66.07 -13.62 -1.58
N SER A 95 66.63 -13.14 -2.69
CA SER A 95 67.94 -13.61 -3.16
C SER A 95 68.90 -12.46 -3.42
N SER A 96 70.00 -12.43 -2.66
CA SER A 96 71.20 -11.64 -2.95
C SER A 96 72.45 -12.56 -2.94
N VAL A 97 72.89 -12.96 -4.16
CA VAL A 97 74.24 -12.88 -4.82
C VAL A 97 75.51 -13.00 -3.92
N PRO A 98 76.69 -13.59 -4.32
CA PRO A 98 77.33 -13.79 -5.67
C PRO A 98 77.86 -15.23 -5.95
N VAL A 99 78.38 -15.65 -7.11
CA VAL A 99 79.60 -15.23 -7.87
C VAL A 99 79.50 -15.67 -9.35
N ALA A 100 80.23 -14.94 -10.19
CA ALA A 100 80.19 -14.82 -11.65
C ALA A 100 80.52 -16.06 -12.52
N GLY A 101 79.89 -16.07 -13.70
CA GLY A 101 80.26 -16.81 -14.93
C GLY A 101 79.41 -16.31 -16.11
N LEU A 102 80.04 -16.03 -17.25
CA LEU A 102 79.63 -15.20 -18.41
C LEU A 102 78.40 -15.70 -19.24
N PRO A 103 77.83 -14.87 -20.16
CA PRO A 103 76.39 -14.81 -20.42
C PRO A 103 75.90 -15.65 -21.62
N ARG A 104 74.62 -16.05 -21.61
CA ARG A 104 73.94 -16.54 -22.82
C ARG A 104 72.48 -16.08 -22.92
N ALA A 105 72.30 -15.14 -23.85
CA ALA A 105 71.11 -14.80 -24.66
C ALA A 105 69.72 -14.73 -23.98
N TRP A 106 69.20 -13.49 -23.90
CA TRP A 106 67.79 -13.18 -23.67
C TRP A 106 66.86 -13.82 -24.72
N SER A 107 65.83 -14.54 -24.27
CA SER A 107 64.70 -14.95 -25.11
C SER A 107 63.48 -14.05 -24.87
N ARG A 108 62.86 -13.64 -25.98
CA ARG A 108 61.77 -12.67 -26.12
C ARG A 108 60.40 -13.13 -25.56
N LYS A 109 60.34 -13.88 -24.46
CA LYS A 109 59.09 -14.44 -23.91
C LYS A 109 58.56 -13.76 -22.64
N ARG A 110 58.64 -12.43 -22.54
CA ARG A 110 58.09 -11.67 -21.39
C ARG A 110 57.19 -10.48 -21.73
N LEU A 111 56.66 -10.43 -22.96
CA LEU A 111 55.68 -9.38 -23.34
C LEU A 111 54.23 -9.87 -23.50
N VAL A 112 53.96 -11.18 -23.40
CA VAL A 112 52.59 -11.73 -23.51
C VAL A 112 51.97 -12.10 -22.15
N ALA A 113 52.77 -12.20 -21.08
CA ALA A 113 52.26 -12.55 -19.75
C ALA A 113 51.70 -11.35 -18.95
N GLY A 114 52.02 -10.11 -19.37
CA GLY A 114 51.52 -8.89 -18.72
C GLY A 114 50.14 -8.44 -19.17
N THR A 115 49.71 -8.82 -20.39
CA THR A 115 48.41 -8.44 -20.95
C THR A 115 47.27 -9.34 -20.46
N VAL A 116 47.51 -10.64 -20.25
CA VAL A 116 46.48 -11.58 -19.77
C VAL A 116 46.08 -11.31 -18.31
N GLY A 117 47.02 -10.93 -17.45
CA GLY A 117 46.73 -10.59 -16.05
C GLY A 117 45.90 -9.31 -15.89
N LEU A 118 46.21 -8.27 -16.69
CA LEU A 118 45.49 -6.99 -16.68
C LEU A 118 44.07 -7.12 -17.25
N CYS A 119 43.88 -7.88 -18.34
CA CYS A 119 42.55 -8.14 -18.89
C CYS A 119 41.67 -8.94 -17.92
N SER A 120 42.25 -9.86 -17.14
CA SER A 120 41.51 -10.65 -16.15
C SER A 120 41.03 -9.82 -14.97
N VAL A 121 41.86 -8.89 -14.47
CA VAL A 121 41.48 -7.96 -13.40
C VAL A 121 40.45 -6.95 -13.89
N ALA A 122 40.61 -6.42 -15.10
CA ALA A 122 39.62 -5.52 -15.71
C ALA A 122 38.27 -6.22 -15.94
N LEU A 123 38.28 -7.49 -16.36
CA LEU A 123 37.07 -8.29 -16.54
C LEU A 123 36.38 -8.57 -15.20
N LEU A 124 37.14 -8.95 -14.16
CA LEU A 124 36.57 -9.16 -12.81
C LEU A 124 36.05 -7.87 -12.19
N ALA A 125 36.72 -6.73 -12.43
CA ALA A 125 36.22 -5.43 -12.02
C ALA A 125 34.95 -5.06 -12.79
N ALA A 126 34.91 -5.28 -14.11
CA ALA A 126 33.71 -5.03 -14.93
C ALA A 126 32.54 -5.93 -14.51
N VAL A 127 32.78 -7.21 -14.22
CA VAL A 127 31.78 -8.14 -13.68
C VAL A 127 31.34 -7.73 -12.28
N GLY A 128 32.27 -7.32 -11.41
CA GLY A 128 31.95 -6.80 -10.08
C GLY A 128 31.12 -5.53 -10.13
N VAL A 129 31.42 -4.61 -11.05
CA VAL A 129 30.66 -3.38 -11.33
C VAL A 129 29.29 -3.73 -11.93
N ALA A 130 29.22 -4.68 -12.86
CA ALA A 130 27.95 -5.13 -13.44
C ALA A 130 27.05 -5.81 -12.41
N ILE A 131 27.61 -6.67 -11.55
CA ILE A 131 26.90 -7.27 -10.41
C ILE A 131 26.46 -6.17 -9.44
N TRP A 132 27.35 -5.24 -9.07
CA TRP A 132 27.00 -4.12 -8.21
C TRP A 132 25.86 -3.27 -8.78
N HIS A 133 25.88 -2.94 -10.07
CA HIS A 133 24.80 -2.24 -10.75
C HIS A 133 23.52 -3.06 -10.88
N ALA A 134 23.61 -4.37 -11.11
CA ALA A 134 22.46 -5.27 -11.18
C ALA A 134 21.82 -5.53 -9.80
N PHE A 135 22.57 -5.38 -8.72
CA PHE A 135 22.10 -5.51 -7.34
C PHE A 135 21.94 -4.16 -6.62
N GLN A 136 22.10 -3.03 -7.30
CA GLN A 136 21.66 -1.76 -6.72
C GLN A 136 20.13 -1.78 -6.65
N PRO A 137 19.53 -1.50 -5.47
CA PRO A 137 18.09 -1.41 -5.38
C PRO A 137 17.61 -0.31 -6.32
N HIS A 138 16.81 -0.68 -7.32
CA HIS A 138 16.16 0.31 -8.18
C HIS A 138 15.33 1.24 -7.29
N PRO A 139 15.42 2.58 -7.50
CA PRO A 139 14.60 3.51 -6.74
C PRO A 139 13.12 3.13 -6.96
N GLN A 140 12.44 2.82 -5.86
CA GLN A 140 11.05 2.36 -5.93
C GLN A 140 10.12 3.57 -6.08
N PRO A 141 9.12 3.52 -6.98
CA PRO A 141 8.05 4.49 -7.01
C PRO A 141 7.40 4.65 -5.65
N ALA A 142 7.22 5.90 -5.22
CA ALA A 142 6.56 6.22 -3.96
C ALA A 142 5.58 7.38 -4.08
N ARG A 143 5.80 8.31 -5.01
CA ARG A 143 4.92 9.46 -5.24
C ARG A 143 4.83 9.78 -6.73
N VAL A 144 3.70 10.34 -7.14
CA VAL A 144 3.49 10.86 -8.50
C VAL A 144 3.18 12.36 -8.40
N SER A 145 3.75 13.14 -9.31
CA SER A 145 3.42 14.55 -9.50
C SER A 145 2.99 14.77 -10.94
N PHE A 146 1.85 15.43 -11.12
CA PHE A 146 1.37 15.81 -12.44
C PHE A 146 1.99 17.12 -12.89
N ARG A 147 2.27 17.19 -14.19
CA ARG A 147 2.71 18.37 -14.95
C ARG A 147 1.72 18.57 -16.09
N GLU A 148 1.86 19.67 -16.83
CA GLU A 148 0.93 20.03 -17.90
C GLU A 148 0.71 18.91 -18.93
N ARG A 149 1.74 18.11 -19.24
CA ARG A 149 1.69 17.04 -20.25
C ARG A 149 2.29 15.72 -19.81
N SER A 150 2.78 15.65 -18.58
CA SER A 150 3.58 14.53 -18.10
C SER A 150 3.32 14.24 -16.64
N ILE A 151 3.74 13.05 -16.21
CA ILE A 151 3.87 12.70 -14.80
C ILE A 151 5.35 12.53 -14.46
N GLU A 152 5.71 12.94 -13.25
CA GLU A 152 7.01 12.65 -12.64
C GLU A 152 6.80 11.70 -11.48
N VAL A 153 7.52 10.59 -11.49
CA VAL A 153 7.48 9.59 -10.43
C VAL A 153 8.72 9.72 -9.57
N LEU A 154 8.51 9.83 -8.27
CA LEU A 154 9.51 10.11 -7.27
C LEU A 154 9.63 8.94 -6.29
N ASP A 155 10.84 8.73 -5.77
CA ASP A 155 11.09 7.81 -4.67
C ASP A 155 10.65 8.40 -3.31
N ALA A 156 10.76 7.62 -2.24
CA ALA A 156 10.38 8.04 -0.90
C ALA A 156 11.21 9.23 -0.35
N ARG A 157 12.37 9.50 -0.95
CA ARG A 157 13.26 10.62 -0.61
C ARG A 157 12.99 11.86 -1.47
N GLY A 158 12.08 11.77 -2.44
CA GLY A 158 11.75 12.84 -3.38
C GLY A 158 12.65 12.90 -4.61
N ASN A 159 13.55 11.93 -4.84
CA ASN A 159 14.34 11.89 -6.06
C ASN A 159 13.50 11.36 -7.21
N ARG A 160 13.66 11.94 -8.40
CA ARG A 160 12.99 11.48 -9.60
C ARG A 160 13.50 10.09 -10.00
N VAL A 161 12.58 9.13 -10.12
CA VAL A 161 12.82 7.80 -10.67
C VAL A 161 12.71 7.85 -12.19
N TRP A 162 11.60 8.36 -12.71
CA TRP A 162 11.33 8.51 -14.14
C TRP A 162 10.24 9.56 -14.41
N THR A 163 10.10 9.93 -15.68
CA THR A 163 9.07 10.84 -16.19
C THR A 163 8.40 10.16 -17.39
N TYR A 164 7.10 10.36 -17.53
CA TYR A 164 6.36 9.92 -18.71
C TYR A 164 5.58 11.09 -19.31
N ASP A 165 5.84 11.39 -20.59
CA ASP A 165 5.12 12.41 -21.36
C ASP A 165 3.98 11.74 -22.13
N PHE A 166 2.74 12.18 -21.87
CA PHE A 166 1.55 11.66 -22.53
C PHE A 166 1.36 12.23 -23.95
N GLY A 167 2.10 13.27 -24.31
CA GLY A 167 1.95 13.97 -25.59
C GLY A 167 0.66 14.80 -25.69
N ARG A 168 -0.09 14.94 -24.58
CA ARG A 168 -1.37 15.66 -24.50
C ARG A 168 -1.47 16.42 -23.19
N ASN A 169 -2.27 17.48 -23.17
CA ASN A 169 -2.42 18.33 -21.99
C ASN A 169 -3.34 17.65 -20.96
N ILE A 170 -2.80 17.44 -19.77
CA ILE A 170 -3.52 17.01 -18.58
C ILE A 170 -4.32 18.20 -18.06
N ASP A 171 -5.56 17.94 -17.66
CA ASP A 171 -6.35 18.96 -16.97
C ASP A 171 -5.99 19.03 -15.49
N LEU A 172 -4.99 19.86 -15.17
CA LEU A 172 -4.52 20.00 -13.78
C LEU A 172 -5.61 20.56 -12.85
N SER A 173 -6.58 21.32 -13.35
CA SER A 173 -7.70 21.80 -12.52
C SER A 173 -8.61 20.68 -12.04
N ALA A 174 -8.68 19.55 -12.76
CA ALA A 174 -9.40 18.38 -12.29
C ALA A 174 -8.76 17.75 -11.04
N LEU A 175 -7.48 18.08 -10.76
CA LEU A 175 -6.73 17.62 -9.59
C LEU A 175 -6.84 18.58 -8.38
N ASP A 176 -7.28 19.82 -8.59
CA ASP A 176 -7.34 20.89 -7.56
C ASP A 176 -8.64 20.83 -6.70
N GLY A 177 -9.30 19.67 -6.66
CA GLY A 177 -10.54 19.46 -5.90
C GLY A 177 -10.32 19.13 -4.42
N PRO A 178 -11.42 18.92 -3.64
CA PRO A 178 -11.32 18.30 -2.32
C PRO A 178 -10.76 16.86 -2.39
N ARG A 179 -10.78 16.27 -3.59
CA ARG A 179 -10.18 14.99 -3.95
C ARG A 179 -8.67 15.10 -3.99
N GLY A 180 -7.98 14.20 -3.30
CA GLY A 180 -6.53 14.14 -3.31
C GLY A 180 -5.96 13.40 -4.51
N ILE A 181 -4.63 13.38 -4.60
CA ILE A 181 -3.91 12.72 -5.69
C ILE A 181 -4.20 11.22 -5.77
N GLU A 182 -4.56 10.63 -4.64
CA GLU A 182 -5.02 9.27 -4.48
C GLU A 182 -6.22 8.94 -5.36
N ASP A 183 -7.12 9.85 -5.71
CA ASP A 183 -8.25 9.46 -6.57
C ASP A 183 -7.82 9.20 -8.03
N PHE A 184 -6.61 9.63 -8.39
CA PHE A 184 -6.03 9.48 -9.72
C PHE A 184 -4.88 8.48 -9.75
N VAL A 185 -4.29 8.12 -8.61
CA VAL A 185 -3.03 7.37 -8.57
C VAL A 185 -3.06 6.25 -7.54
N ARG A 186 -2.55 5.08 -7.95
CA ARG A 186 -2.13 4.02 -7.02
C ARG A 186 -0.70 3.60 -7.32
N ILE A 187 0.05 3.27 -6.26
CA ILE A 187 1.37 2.67 -6.38
C ILE A 187 1.40 1.40 -5.52
N ALA A 188 1.51 0.23 -6.16
CA ALA A 188 1.46 -1.06 -5.49
C ALA A 188 2.27 -2.10 -6.27
N ASP A 189 2.68 -3.18 -5.59
CA ASP A 189 3.16 -4.38 -6.27
C ASP A 189 1.94 -5.12 -6.82
N LEU A 190 1.61 -4.84 -8.07
CA LEU A 190 0.40 -5.35 -8.71
C LEU A 190 0.60 -6.74 -9.32
N ARG A 191 1.86 -7.18 -9.39
CA ARG A 191 2.29 -8.39 -10.11
C ARG A 191 2.91 -9.44 -9.18
N ASP A 192 2.94 -9.16 -7.88
CA ASP A 192 3.60 -9.95 -6.83
C ASP A 192 5.06 -10.30 -7.16
N ASP A 193 5.77 -9.38 -7.82
CA ASP A 193 7.16 -9.59 -8.24
C ASP A 193 8.17 -8.77 -7.41
N GLY A 194 7.69 -8.03 -6.41
CA GLY A 194 8.47 -7.15 -5.55
C GLY A 194 8.74 -5.77 -6.14
N SER A 195 8.38 -5.54 -7.41
CA SER A 195 8.40 -4.22 -8.05
C SER A 195 7.10 -3.49 -7.76
N ARG A 196 7.14 -2.16 -7.67
CA ARG A 196 5.91 -1.36 -7.55
C ARG A 196 5.54 -0.74 -8.88
N GLU A 197 4.36 -1.09 -9.38
CA GLU A 197 3.72 -0.45 -10.51
C GLU A 197 3.07 0.87 -10.10
N VAL A 198 2.89 1.75 -11.09
CA VAL A 198 2.19 3.03 -10.94
C VAL A 198 0.98 3.01 -11.84
N LEU A 199 -0.21 3.00 -11.24
CA LEU A 199 -1.48 3.13 -11.92
C LEU A 199 -1.90 4.61 -11.91
N VAL A 200 -2.26 5.15 -13.06
CA VAL A 200 -2.64 6.56 -13.23
C VAL A 200 -3.92 6.65 -14.04
N ALA A 201 -4.98 7.20 -13.45
CA ALA A 201 -6.18 7.67 -14.14
C ALA A 201 -5.98 9.15 -14.50
N ALA A 202 -5.41 9.44 -15.66
CA ALA A 202 -5.06 10.80 -16.06
C ALA A 202 -6.27 11.53 -16.69
N PRO A 203 -6.66 12.72 -16.19
CA PRO A 203 -7.65 13.56 -16.85
C PRO A 203 -6.98 14.41 -17.94
N PHE A 204 -7.45 14.29 -19.18
CA PHE A 204 -6.95 15.05 -20.33
C PHE A 204 -7.96 16.07 -20.82
N ARG A 205 -7.47 17.25 -21.21
CA ARG A 205 -8.33 18.27 -21.85
C ARG A 205 -8.81 17.79 -23.22
N LEU A 206 -10.12 17.91 -23.46
CA LEU A 206 -10.74 17.63 -24.76
C LEU A 206 -10.68 18.83 -25.72
N GLY A 207 -10.68 20.04 -25.18
CA GLY A 207 -10.71 21.27 -25.96
C GLY A 207 -10.13 22.46 -25.22
N ASN A 208 -10.36 23.65 -25.77
CA ASN A 208 -9.90 24.91 -25.19
C ASN A 208 -10.87 25.48 -24.14
N ASN A 209 -12.09 24.94 -24.04
CA ASN A 209 -13.06 25.36 -23.06
C ASN A 209 -12.77 24.66 -21.72
N PRO A 210 -12.41 25.39 -20.65
CA PRO A 210 -12.11 24.79 -19.35
C PRO A 210 -13.31 24.12 -18.68
N SER A 211 -14.52 24.38 -19.15
CA SER A 211 -15.75 23.74 -18.65
C SER A 211 -16.07 22.42 -19.35
N ASP A 212 -15.32 22.03 -20.38
CA ASP A 212 -15.52 20.72 -21.01
C ASP A 212 -15.03 19.62 -20.06
N PRO A 213 -15.83 18.59 -19.77
CA PRO A 213 -15.40 17.49 -18.93
C PRO A 213 -14.17 16.80 -19.53
N PRO A 214 -13.14 16.47 -18.73
CA PRO A 214 -11.93 15.86 -19.26
C PRO A 214 -12.20 14.45 -19.82
N ASP A 215 -11.42 14.07 -20.83
CA ASP A 215 -11.30 12.66 -21.22
C ASP A 215 -10.43 11.94 -20.19
N LEU A 216 -10.71 10.68 -19.90
CA LEU A 216 -9.93 9.93 -18.93
C LEU A 216 -9.20 8.76 -19.61
N GLU A 217 -7.95 8.53 -19.22
CA GLU A 217 -7.16 7.37 -19.59
C GLU A 217 -6.62 6.72 -18.31
N VAL A 218 -6.71 5.40 -18.21
CA VAL A 218 -6.08 4.64 -17.12
C VAL A 218 -4.87 3.92 -17.69
N ASP A 219 -3.68 4.32 -17.27
CA ASP A 219 -2.41 3.69 -17.64
C ASP A 219 -1.79 2.98 -16.44
N CYS A 220 -1.19 1.82 -16.69
CA CYS A 220 -0.33 1.14 -15.72
C CYS A 220 1.11 1.16 -16.21
N PHE A 221 2.02 1.61 -15.36
CA PHE A 221 3.45 1.69 -15.63
C PHE A 221 4.22 0.75 -14.71
N SER A 222 5.24 0.11 -15.27
CA SER A 222 6.25 -0.61 -14.49
C SER A 222 7.06 0.32 -13.59
N GLN A 223 7.81 -0.26 -12.65
CA GLN A 223 8.73 0.49 -11.77
C GLN A 223 9.75 1.37 -12.51
N THR A 224 10.04 1.10 -13.79
CA THR A 224 11.00 1.85 -14.62
C THR A 224 10.36 2.85 -15.58
N GLY A 225 9.03 3.01 -15.56
CA GLY A 225 8.31 3.97 -16.39
C GLY A 225 7.91 3.45 -17.77
N LYS A 226 8.14 2.16 -18.08
CA LYS A 226 7.53 1.54 -19.25
C LYS A 226 6.03 1.36 -19.00
N ARG A 227 5.19 1.90 -19.89
CA ARG A 227 3.75 1.61 -19.90
C ARG A 227 3.52 0.13 -20.22
N LEU A 228 2.84 -0.56 -19.32
CA LEU A 228 2.48 -1.97 -19.42
C LEU A 228 1.21 -2.15 -20.25
N TRP A 229 0.17 -1.41 -19.90
CA TRP A 229 -1.11 -1.43 -20.59
C TRP A 229 -1.86 -0.12 -20.38
N LYS A 230 -2.96 0.02 -21.11
CA LYS A 230 -3.87 1.16 -21.08
C LYS A 230 -5.32 0.70 -21.17
N TYR A 231 -6.18 1.37 -20.41
CA TYR A 231 -7.62 1.26 -20.49
C TYR A 231 -8.27 2.63 -20.79
N LEU A 232 -9.26 2.62 -21.69
CA LEU A 232 -10.05 3.80 -22.03
C LEU A 232 -11.51 3.52 -21.66
N PRO A 233 -12.12 4.27 -20.72
CA PRO A 233 -13.53 4.10 -20.38
C PRO A 233 -14.38 4.62 -21.55
N ARG A 234 -14.97 3.70 -22.31
CA ARG A 234 -15.76 4.00 -23.53
C ARG A 234 -17.12 3.29 -23.53
N GLU A 235 -17.51 2.76 -22.39
CA GLU A 235 -18.73 2.03 -22.15
C GLU A 235 -19.94 2.86 -22.55
N LYS A 236 -20.95 2.17 -23.07
CA LYS A 236 -22.23 2.76 -23.46
C LYS A 236 -23.35 2.03 -22.76
N PHE A 237 -24.28 2.79 -22.20
CA PHE A 237 -25.43 2.25 -21.49
C PHE A 237 -26.71 2.88 -21.98
N ARG A 238 -27.81 2.12 -22.00
CA ARG A 238 -29.14 2.63 -22.27
C ARG A 238 -29.96 2.59 -20.98
N PHE A 239 -30.35 3.76 -20.49
CA PHE A 239 -31.19 3.94 -19.31
C PHE A 239 -32.57 4.47 -19.73
N GLY A 240 -33.60 3.62 -19.64
CA GLY A 240 -34.89 3.89 -20.27
C GLY A 240 -34.73 4.25 -21.75
N THR A 241 -35.14 5.46 -22.13
CA THR A 241 -35.03 5.97 -23.51
C THR A 241 -33.71 6.69 -23.81
N HIS A 242 -32.82 6.86 -22.83
CA HIS A 242 -31.60 7.67 -22.98
C HIS A 242 -30.40 6.77 -23.21
N GLU A 243 -29.57 7.12 -24.20
CA GLU A 243 -28.26 6.52 -24.37
C GLU A 243 -27.20 7.39 -23.68
N LEU A 244 -26.45 6.76 -22.79
CA LEU A 244 -25.28 7.34 -22.15
C LEU A 244 -24.03 6.79 -22.82
N GLN A 245 -23.11 7.69 -23.10
CA GLN A 245 -21.73 7.39 -23.44
C GLN A 245 -20.85 8.44 -22.75
N GLY A 246 -19.54 8.17 -22.67
CA GLY A 246 -18.62 9.11 -22.03
C GLY A 246 -18.62 10.52 -22.64
N PRO A 247 -17.86 11.46 -22.05
CA PRO A 247 -16.73 11.19 -21.17
C PRO A 247 -17.14 10.66 -19.79
N TRP A 248 -16.31 9.72 -19.32
CA TRP A 248 -16.44 9.08 -18.02
C TRP A 248 -15.27 9.57 -17.16
N TYR A 249 -15.53 9.89 -15.90
CA TYR A 249 -14.50 10.32 -14.96
C TYR A 249 -14.41 9.34 -13.80
N SER A 250 -13.20 9.12 -13.28
CA SER A 250 -12.98 8.21 -12.16
C SER A 250 -13.42 8.86 -10.84
N GLU A 251 -14.08 8.06 -10.01
CA GLU A 251 -14.53 8.47 -8.68
C GLU A 251 -13.76 7.75 -7.57
N ALA A 252 -13.43 6.48 -7.80
CA ALA A 252 -12.73 5.67 -6.82
C ALA A 252 -11.89 4.61 -7.51
N ILE A 253 -10.71 4.34 -6.94
CA ILE A 253 -9.82 3.25 -7.34
C ILE A 253 -9.54 2.39 -6.11
N LEU A 254 -9.82 1.10 -6.21
CA LEU A 254 -9.52 0.11 -5.18
C LEU A 254 -8.60 -0.96 -5.78
N ILE A 255 -7.51 -1.28 -5.09
CA ILE A 255 -6.69 -2.45 -5.41
C ILE A 255 -7.05 -3.51 -4.38
N SER A 256 -7.46 -4.68 -4.85
CA SER A 256 -7.81 -5.79 -3.97
C SER A 256 -6.61 -6.21 -3.13
N ASP A 257 -6.78 -6.20 -1.81
CA ASP A 257 -5.80 -6.71 -0.84
C ASP A 257 -6.29 -7.99 -0.15
N ARG A 258 -7.58 -8.33 -0.29
CA ARG A 258 -8.21 -9.50 0.35
C ARG A 258 -8.44 -10.67 -0.60
N SER A 259 -8.29 -10.48 -1.91
CA SER A 259 -8.39 -11.54 -2.92
C SER A 259 -7.01 -12.18 -3.19
N PRO A 260 -6.94 -13.49 -3.46
CA PRO A 260 -5.71 -14.12 -3.95
C PRO A 260 -5.32 -13.66 -5.37
N VAL A 261 -6.17 -12.88 -6.03
CA VAL A 261 -5.92 -12.26 -7.33
C VAL A 261 -5.99 -10.74 -7.14
N HIS A 262 -4.85 -10.06 -7.31
CA HIS A 262 -4.84 -8.60 -7.40
C HIS A 262 -5.83 -8.17 -8.49
N THR A 263 -6.88 -7.47 -8.09
CA THR A 263 -7.87 -6.93 -9.00
C THR A 263 -7.92 -5.43 -8.79
N ILE A 264 -7.91 -4.67 -9.87
CA ILE A 264 -8.06 -3.22 -9.80
C ILE A 264 -9.51 -2.90 -10.11
N TRP A 265 -10.23 -2.37 -9.13
CA TRP A 265 -11.58 -1.88 -9.29
C TRP A 265 -11.57 -0.38 -9.51
N ILE A 266 -12.25 0.10 -10.54
CA ILE A 266 -12.40 1.54 -10.79
C ILE A 266 -13.86 1.87 -11.00
N ALA A 267 -14.36 2.83 -10.21
CA ALA A 267 -15.68 3.41 -10.40
C ALA A 267 -15.57 4.61 -11.34
N PHE A 268 -16.45 4.66 -12.32
CA PHE A 268 -16.60 5.77 -13.24
C PHE A 268 -18.01 6.32 -13.23
N SER A 269 -18.12 7.64 -13.31
CA SER A 269 -19.40 8.35 -13.35
C SER A 269 -19.53 9.22 -14.59
N HIS A 270 -20.77 9.53 -14.97
CA HIS A 270 -21.09 10.44 -16.06
C HIS A 270 -21.47 11.81 -15.51
N ASP A 271 -20.80 12.86 -16.00
CA ASP A 271 -20.79 14.19 -15.38
C ASP A 271 -22.19 14.86 -15.36
N VAL A 272 -22.94 14.68 -16.44
CA VAL A 272 -24.28 15.29 -16.59
C VAL A 272 -25.41 14.51 -15.91
N TRP A 273 -25.41 13.17 -16.03
CA TRP A 273 -26.56 12.34 -15.66
C TRP A 273 -26.37 11.61 -14.33
N GLY A 274 -25.16 11.64 -13.78
CA GLY A 274 -24.78 10.98 -12.54
C GLY A 274 -24.83 9.46 -12.58
N ASN A 275 -25.19 8.80 -13.68
CA ASN A 275 -25.12 7.33 -13.73
C ASN A 275 -23.66 6.87 -13.79
N SER A 276 -23.40 5.68 -13.27
CA SER A 276 -22.04 5.22 -13.02
C SER A 276 -21.91 3.71 -13.20
N TYR A 277 -20.67 3.24 -13.27
CA TYR A 277 -20.34 1.83 -13.35
C TYR A 277 -18.99 1.53 -12.71
N VAL A 278 -18.75 0.26 -12.40
CA VAL A 278 -17.48 -0.25 -11.90
C VAL A 278 -16.91 -1.21 -12.91
N VAL A 279 -15.63 -1.05 -13.24
CA VAL A 279 -14.84 -2.00 -14.01
C VAL A 279 -13.88 -2.74 -13.09
N SER A 280 -13.62 -4.01 -13.37
CA SER A 280 -12.43 -4.72 -12.90
C SER A 280 -11.38 -4.73 -14.01
N LEU A 281 -10.12 -4.42 -13.67
CA LEU A 281 -8.97 -4.55 -14.56
C LEU A 281 -8.01 -5.61 -13.99
N GLU A 282 -7.58 -6.51 -14.87
CA GLU A 282 -6.49 -7.45 -14.60
C GLU A 282 -5.15 -6.70 -14.57
N PRO A 283 -4.36 -6.75 -13.47
CA PRO A 283 -3.15 -5.95 -13.36
C PRO A 283 -2.04 -6.34 -14.35
N ILE A 284 -2.06 -7.56 -14.90
CA ILE A 284 -1.01 -8.03 -15.81
C ILE A 284 -1.14 -7.43 -17.22
N ASP A 285 -2.35 -7.45 -17.79
CA ASP A 285 -2.58 -7.11 -19.20
C ASP A 285 -3.63 -6.01 -19.41
N GLY A 286 -4.24 -5.51 -18.33
CA GLY A 286 -5.28 -4.48 -18.39
C GLY A 286 -6.61 -5.00 -18.94
N ARG A 287 -6.81 -6.33 -19.03
CA ARG A 287 -8.08 -6.90 -19.47
C ARG A 287 -9.21 -6.41 -18.55
N ALA A 288 -10.22 -5.82 -19.16
CA ALA A 288 -11.31 -5.16 -18.47
C ALA A 288 -12.61 -5.96 -18.53
N ALA A 289 -13.40 -5.88 -17.46
CA ALA A 289 -14.79 -6.32 -17.46
C ALA A 289 -15.63 -5.33 -16.65
N VAL A 290 -16.80 -4.93 -17.18
CA VAL A 290 -17.79 -4.18 -16.41
C VAL A 290 -18.42 -5.13 -15.38
N ARG A 291 -18.42 -4.72 -14.12
CA ARG A 291 -18.81 -5.56 -12.97
C ARG A 291 -20.06 -5.07 -12.29
N TYR A 292 -20.27 -3.76 -12.29
CA TYR A 292 -21.43 -3.16 -11.67
C TYR A 292 -21.90 -1.92 -12.43
N VAL A 293 -23.22 -1.70 -12.53
CA VAL A 293 -23.80 -0.47 -13.08
C VAL A 293 -24.81 0.08 -12.08
N ASN A 294 -24.75 1.39 -11.82
CA ASN A 294 -25.64 2.07 -10.90
C ASN A 294 -26.40 3.22 -11.57
N THR A 295 -27.68 3.37 -11.25
CA THR A 295 -28.38 4.63 -11.49
C THR A 295 -28.05 5.61 -10.36
N GLY A 296 -27.29 6.65 -10.67
CA GLY A 296 -26.69 7.57 -9.68
C GLY A 296 -25.22 7.31 -9.41
N VAL A 297 -24.58 8.28 -8.76
CA VAL A 297 -23.12 8.43 -8.70
C VAL A 297 -22.53 7.41 -7.73
N ILE A 298 -21.38 6.82 -8.06
CA ILE A 298 -20.60 6.01 -7.12
C ILE A 298 -19.48 6.88 -6.59
N HIS A 299 -19.32 6.94 -5.27
CA HIS A 299 -18.29 7.75 -4.61
C HIS A 299 -17.23 6.90 -3.92
N SER A 300 -17.53 5.64 -3.61
CA SER A 300 -16.60 4.81 -2.87
C SER A 300 -16.67 3.32 -3.20
N LEU A 301 -15.51 2.68 -3.12
CA LEU A 301 -15.31 1.25 -3.32
C LEU A 301 -14.52 0.69 -2.14
N TYR A 302 -15.02 -0.39 -1.55
CA TYR A 302 -14.35 -1.09 -0.46
C TYR A 302 -14.49 -2.59 -0.61
N GLU A 303 -13.58 -3.33 0.01
CA GLU A 303 -13.62 -4.78 0.09
C GLU A 303 -13.95 -5.22 1.52
N LEU A 304 -14.74 -6.27 1.61
CA LEU A 304 -15.03 -6.97 2.85
C LEU A 304 -14.81 -8.46 2.68
N SER A 305 -13.89 -9.00 3.47
CA SER A 305 -13.74 -10.45 3.61
C SER A 305 -14.61 -10.97 4.75
N THR A 306 -15.40 -12.01 4.46
CA THR A 306 -16.21 -12.73 5.44
C THR A 306 -15.87 -14.23 5.37
N PRO A 307 -16.28 -15.05 6.35
CA PRO A 307 -16.15 -16.50 6.25
C PRO A 307 -16.84 -17.10 5.00
N ARG A 308 -17.83 -16.41 4.43
CA ARG A 308 -18.62 -16.86 3.28
C ARG A 308 -18.01 -16.49 1.92
N ALA A 309 -17.54 -15.25 1.79
CA ALA A 309 -17.06 -14.68 0.53
C ALA A 309 -16.30 -13.37 0.75
N VAL A 310 -15.61 -12.92 -0.29
CA VAL A 310 -15.14 -11.53 -0.43
C VAL A 310 -16.22 -10.75 -1.17
N TYR A 311 -16.61 -9.63 -0.59
CA TYR A 311 -17.65 -8.75 -1.11
C TYR A 311 -17.05 -7.40 -1.53
N LEU A 312 -17.38 -6.98 -2.75
CA LEU A 312 -17.24 -5.60 -3.17
C LEU A 312 -18.41 -4.79 -2.60
N LEU A 313 -18.07 -3.77 -1.81
CA LEU A 313 -18.99 -2.77 -1.30
C LEU A 313 -18.90 -1.53 -2.18
N VAL A 314 -20.03 -1.13 -2.77
CA VAL A 314 -20.11 0.04 -3.65
C VAL A 314 -21.02 1.08 -3.01
N GLY A 315 -20.41 2.17 -2.53
CA GLY A 315 -21.09 3.30 -1.91
C GLY A 315 -21.33 4.44 -2.90
N GLY A 316 -22.52 5.02 -2.88
CA GLY A 316 -22.88 6.10 -3.78
C GLY A 316 -24.25 6.71 -3.50
N PHE A 317 -24.92 7.14 -4.57
CA PHE A 317 -26.28 7.66 -4.57
C PHE A 317 -27.17 6.88 -5.55
N ASN A 318 -28.45 6.72 -5.23
CA ASN A 318 -29.45 6.14 -6.13
C ASN A 318 -30.39 7.22 -6.67
N ASN A 319 -30.38 7.43 -7.99
CA ASN A 319 -31.17 8.47 -8.63
C ASN A 319 -32.69 8.20 -8.65
N GLU A 320 -33.14 6.93 -8.62
CA GLU A 320 -34.57 6.60 -8.63
C GLU A 320 -35.19 6.81 -7.25
N HIS A 321 -34.45 6.45 -6.21
CA HIS A 321 -34.92 6.46 -4.82
C HIS A 321 -34.47 7.68 -4.03
N ASP A 322 -33.71 8.59 -4.65
CA ASP A 322 -33.30 9.88 -4.07
C ASP A 322 -32.64 9.72 -2.69
N GLY A 323 -31.65 8.83 -2.60
CA GLY A 323 -31.00 8.51 -1.34
C GLY A 323 -29.62 7.90 -1.52
N GLY A 324 -28.84 7.87 -0.45
CA GLY A 324 -27.56 7.18 -0.42
C GLY A 324 -27.74 5.71 -0.74
N SER A 325 -26.78 5.12 -1.47
CA SER A 325 -26.87 3.74 -1.91
C SER A 325 -25.67 2.92 -1.46
N LEU A 326 -25.93 1.67 -1.10
CA LEU A 326 -24.90 0.66 -0.84
C LEU A 326 -25.24 -0.63 -1.59
N ALA A 327 -24.44 -1.00 -2.58
CA ALA A 327 -24.48 -2.32 -3.19
C ALA A 327 -23.46 -3.24 -2.53
N ILE A 328 -23.85 -4.48 -2.26
CA ILE A 328 -22.99 -5.54 -1.74
C ILE A 328 -22.99 -6.67 -2.75
N ILE A 329 -21.81 -6.99 -3.29
CA ILE A 329 -21.67 -7.87 -4.44
C ILE A 329 -20.60 -8.91 -4.12
N ASP A 330 -20.96 -10.19 -4.12
CA ASP A 330 -19.97 -11.27 -4.09
C ASP A 330 -19.06 -11.14 -5.31
N GLU A 331 -17.75 -10.98 -5.11
CA GLU A 331 -16.81 -10.66 -6.18
C GLU A 331 -16.76 -11.72 -7.28
N ARG A 332 -17.19 -12.96 -6.98
CA ARG A 332 -17.27 -14.04 -7.96
C ARG A 332 -18.38 -13.82 -9.00
N LYS A 333 -19.37 -12.98 -8.71
CA LYS A 333 -20.46 -12.68 -9.66
C LYS A 333 -19.94 -11.94 -10.87
N ALA A 334 -20.26 -12.45 -12.06
CA ALA A 334 -19.79 -11.87 -13.32
C ALA A 334 -20.20 -10.39 -13.51
N PHE A 335 -21.42 -10.05 -13.07
CA PHE A 335 -22.02 -8.73 -13.26
C PHE A 335 -23.18 -8.50 -12.28
N ALA A 336 -23.41 -7.24 -11.93
CA ALA A 336 -24.60 -6.77 -11.24
C ALA A 336 -25.07 -5.40 -11.77
N ALA A 337 -26.35 -5.10 -11.66
CA ALA A 337 -26.87 -3.74 -11.82
C ALA A 337 -27.76 -3.40 -10.63
N SER A 338 -27.81 -2.12 -10.21
CA SER A 338 -28.72 -1.77 -9.13
C SER A 338 -30.18 -2.12 -9.49
N PRO A 339 -31.00 -2.46 -8.49
CA PRO A 339 -32.42 -2.70 -8.71
C PRO A 339 -33.16 -1.39 -9.01
N GLN A 340 -33.96 -1.41 -10.08
CA GLN A 340 -34.82 -0.29 -10.50
C GLN A 340 -36.21 -0.78 -10.87
N THR A 341 -37.20 0.11 -10.73
CA THR A 341 -38.56 -0.17 -11.20
C THR A 341 -38.56 -0.31 -12.72
N ALA A 342 -39.20 -1.39 -13.21
CA ALA A 342 -39.31 -1.63 -14.64
C ALA A 342 -40.09 -0.49 -15.34
N GLY A 343 -39.62 -0.08 -16.52
CA GLY A 343 -40.26 0.98 -17.32
C GLY A 343 -39.89 2.42 -16.92
N THR A 344 -39.09 2.63 -15.87
CA THR A 344 -38.61 3.97 -15.52
C THR A 344 -37.38 4.37 -16.35
N ARG A 345 -37.08 5.67 -16.37
CA ARG A 345 -35.85 6.20 -16.98
C ARG A 345 -34.56 5.70 -16.31
N HIS A 346 -34.67 5.11 -15.11
CA HIS A 346 -33.53 4.68 -14.30
C HIS A 346 -33.13 3.23 -14.59
N LYS A 347 -33.99 2.45 -15.25
CA LYS A 347 -33.68 1.07 -15.57
C LYS A 347 -32.63 0.99 -16.68
N CYS A 348 -31.49 0.38 -16.39
CA CYS A 348 -30.53 0.01 -17.44
C CYS A 348 -31.10 -1.12 -18.32
N LEU A 349 -31.37 -0.81 -19.59
CA LEU A 349 -31.91 -1.75 -20.59
C LEU A 349 -30.82 -2.45 -21.41
N SER A 350 -29.61 -1.89 -21.48
CA SER A 350 -28.48 -2.51 -22.19
C SER A 350 -27.56 -3.34 -21.28
N CYS A 351 -27.80 -3.33 -19.97
CA CYS A 351 -27.00 -4.07 -19.01
C CYS A 351 -27.28 -5.57 -19.10
N PRO A 352 -26.26 -6.43 -18.92
CA PRO A 352 -26.47 -7.87 -18.73
C PRO A 352 -27.42 -8.15 -17.55
N GLN A 353 -28.00 -9.35 -17.52
CA GLN A 353 -28.75 -9.79 -16.35
C GLN A 353 -27.79 -10.03 -15.18
N GLY A 354 -28.09 -9.43 -14.04
CA GLY A 354 -27.32 -9.59 -12.82
C GLY A 354 -27.81 -8.63 -11.74
N SER A 355 -27.57 -8.97 -10.48
CA SER A 355 -27.97 -8.15 -9.34
C SER A 355 -26.98 -8.27 -8.19
N PRO A 356 -26.89 -7.23 -7.33
CA PRO A 356 -26.21 -7.32 -6.05
C PRO A 356 -26.79 -8.46 -5.19
N ASP A 357 -26.01 -8.93 -4.22
CA ASP A 357 -26.50 -9.83 -3.17
C ASP A 357 -27.44 -9.08 -2.23
N TYR A 358 -27.05 -7.84 -1.91
CA TYR A 358 -27.86 -6.90 -1.16
C TYR A 358 -27.72 -5.52 -1.80
N TYR A 359 -28.81 -4.76 -1.77
CA TYR A 359 -28.78 -3.35 -2.14
C TYR A 359 -29.58 -2.56 -1.11
N PHE A 360 -28.97 -1.53 -0.56
CA PHE A 360 -29.61 -0.66 0.42
C PHE A 360 -29.77 0.74 -0.14
N VAL A 361 -30.92 1.36 0.16
CA VAL A 361 -31.12 2.81 0.00
C VAL A 361 -31.32 3.42 1.37
N LEU A 362 -30.46 4.40 1.65
CA LEU A 362 -30.38 5.18 2.87
C LEU A 362 -31.07 6.53 2.60
N PRO A 363 -32.30 6.75 3.10
CA PRO A 363 -33.09 7.92 2.76
C PRO A 363 -32.50 9.19 3.38
N ARG A 364 -32.69 10.33 2.71
CA ARG A 364 -32.25 11.67 3.18
C ARG A 364 -32.75 12.00 4.59
N SER A 365 -31.92 12.64 5.39
CA SER A 365 -32.32 13.18 6.70
C SER A 365 -33.18 14.42 6.56
N GLU A 366 -33.83 14.81 7.65
CA GLU A 366 -34.45 16.12 7.79
C GLU A 366 -33.45 17.26 7.45
N LEU A 367 -32.21 17.20 7.94
CA LEU A 367 -31.24 18.29 7.75
C LEU A 367 -30.81 18.41 6.28
N ASN A 368 -30.59 17.28 5.60
CA ASN A 368 -30.26 17.26 4.18
C ASN A 368 -31.40 17.84 3.33
N GLN A 369 -32.64 17.46 3.64
CA GLN A 369 -33.84 17.99 2.96
C GLN A 369 -33.99 19.50 3.18
N PHE A 370 -33.79 19.99 4.40
CA PHE A 370 -33.86 21.42 4.71
C PHE A 370 -32.80 22.24 3.95
N ARG A 371 -31.57 21.74 3.87
CA ARG A 371 -30.47 22.40 3.16
C ARG A 371 -30.57 22.28 1.64
N LYS A 372 -31.50 21.47 1.12
CA LYS A 372 -31.72 21.25 -0.33
C LYS A 372 -30.44 20.83 -1.05
N VAL A 373 -29.62 20.02 -0.38
CA VAL A 373 -28.38 19.51 -0.95
C VAL A 373 -28.71 18.57 -2.11
N TYR A 374 -27.90 18.63 -3.16
CA TYR A 374 -28.14 17.83 -4.36
C TYR A 374 -28.12 16.32 -4.10
N GLU A 375 -27.28 15.86 -3.16
CA GLU A 375 -27.10 14.44 -2.83
C GLU A 375 -27.03 14.18 -1.33
N ASN A 376 -27.34 12.95 -0.92
CA ASN A 376 -27.02 12.37 0.39
C ASN A 376 -26.30 11.04 0.19
N ALA A 377 -25.20 11.09 -0.56
CA ALA A 377 -24.51 9.89 -1.00
C ALA A 377 -23.75 9.20 0.13
N VAL A 378 -23.53 7.90 -0.01
CA VAL A 378 -22.53 7.16 0.77
C VAL A 378 -21.15 7.56 0.26
N SER A 379 -20.45 8.39 1.04
CA SER A 379 -19.14 8.96 0.66
C SER A 379 -17.97 8.12 1.14
N SER A 380 -18.15 7.34 2.21
CA SER A 380 -17.10 6.45 2.72
C SER A 380 -17.67 5.27 3.49
N ILE A 381 -16.91 4.19 3.55
CA ILE A 381 -17.23 2.97 4.28
C ILE A 381 -16.01 2.60 5.09
N HIS A 382 -16.19 2.35 6.39
CA HIS A 382 -15.14 1.90 7.27
C HIS A 382 -15.42 0.46 7.63
N VAL A 383 -14.50 -0.43 7.27
CA VAL A 383 -14.62 -1.87 7.51
C VAL A 383 -13.71 -2.23 8.70
N GLU A 384 -14.33 -2.63 9.80
CA GLU A 384 -13.66 -3.21 10.96
C GLU A 384 -13.95 -4.72 11.03
N GLU A 385 -13.37 -5.44 12.00
CA GLU A 385 -13.48 -6.92 12.07
C GLU A 385 -14.93 -7.40 12.23
N GLU A 386 -15.72 -6.75 13.07
CA GLU A 386 -17.10 -7.18 13.40
C GLU A 386 -18.18 -6.18 12.90
N GLU A 387 -17.78 -4.97 12.53
CA GLU A 387 -18.69 -3.89 12.19
C GLU A 387 -18.24 -3.13 10.95
N VAL A 388 -19.20 -2.77 10.10
CA VAL A 388 -19.01 -1.90 8.96
C VAL A 388 -19.80 -0.63 9.17
N THR A 389 -19.11 0.51 9.20
CA THR A 389 -19.73 1.83 9.30
C THR A 389 -19.84 2.45 7.91
N VAL A 390 -21.06 2.75 7.48
CA VAL A 390 -21.37 3.39 6.21
C VAL A 390 -21.75 4.84 6.47
N ARG A 391 -20.97 5.78 5.94
CA ARG A 391 -21.15 7.22 6.18
C ARG A 391 -21.90 7.87 5.02
N THR A 392 -23.04 8.49 5.29
CA THR A 392 -23.70 9.38 4.34
C THR A 392 -23.26 10.81 4.55
N GLN A 393 -23.11 11.56 3.45
CA GLN A 393 -22.77 12.97 3.48
C GLN A 393 -24.05 13.82 3.52
N GLU A 394 -24.28 14.54 4.62
CA GLU A 394 -25.53 15.31 4.83
C GLU A 394 -25.48 16.71 4.21
N LEU A 395 -24.29 17.30 4.16
CA LEU A 395 -24.00 18.59 3.53
C LEU A 395 -23.17 18.35 2.27
N GLY A 396 -23.20 19.24 1.28
CA GLY A 396 -22.51 19.01 0.00
C GLY A 396 -21.00 18.74 0.13
N PRO A 397 -20.31 18.31 -0.93
CA PRO A 397 -18.91 17.86 -0.91
C PRO A 397 -17.86 18.89 -0.47
N ARG A 398 -18.25 20.13 -0.17
CA ARG A 398 -17.38 21.20 0.35
C ARG A 398 -17.67 21.58 1.79
N GLU A 399 -18.74 21.01 2.37
CA GLU A 399 -19.17 21.23 3.74
C GLU A 399 -18.95 19.92 4.51
N ASP A 400 -17.67 19.58 4.66
CA ASP A 400 -17.28 18.33 5.29
C ASP A 400 -17.69 18.30 6.76
N GLY A 401 -18.08 17.10 7.20
CA GLY A 401 -18.11 16.76 8.61
C GLY A 401 -19.48 16.44 9.18
N VAL A 402 -20.59 16.71 8.50
CA VAL A 402 -21.94 16.30 8.94
C VAL A 402 -22.34 15.00 8.28
N ALA A 403 -22.53 13.96 9.08
CA ALA A 403 -22.91 12.65 8.60
C ALA A 403 -23.90 11.90 9.49
N ARG A 404 -24.67 11.04 8.84
CA ARG A 404 -25.27 9.87 9.48
C ARG A 404 -24.40 8.66 9.19
N LEU A 405 -24.28 7.82 10.20
CA LEU A 405 -23.46 6.63 10.20
C LEU A 405 -24.39 5.43 10.35
N PHE A 406 -24.45 4.59 9.34
CA PHE A 406 -25.24 3.36 9.34
C PHE A 406 -24.31 2.20 9.68
N LEU A 407 -24.63 1.46 10.73
CA LEU A 407 -23.78 0.38 11.25
C LEU A 407 -24.35 -0.95 10.76
N PHE A 408 -23.47 -1.77 10.22
CA PHE A 408 -23.77 -3.13 9.80
C PHE A 408 -22.86 -4.10 10.55
N ARG A 409 -23.38 -5.26 10.96
CA ARG A 409 -22.54 -6.33 11.51
C ARG A 409 -21.95 -7.14 10.37
N ALA A 410 -20.64 -7.34 10.43
CA ALA A 410 -19.89 -8.24 9.55
C ALA A 410 -19.87 -9.64 10.17
N ALA A 411 -20.74 -10.52 9.69
CA ALA A 411 -20.72 -11.95 10.03
C ALA A 411 -20.54 -12.76 8.74
N ASP A 412 -21.33 -13.81 8.51
CA ASP A 412 -21.37 -14.50 7.21
C ASP A 412 -21.86 -13.60 6.06
N THR A 413 -22.61 -12.54 6.39
CA THR A 413 -23.12 -11.53 5.47
C THR A 413 -23.14 -10.17 6.18
N LEU A 414 -23.26 -9.08 5.43
CA LEU A 414 -23.54 -7.77 6.00
C LEU A 414 -25.00 -7.68 6.45
N ARG A 415 -25.21 -7.37 7.73
CA ARG A 415 -26.56 -7.18 8.28
C ARG A 415 -26.71 -5.79 8.88
N PRO A 416 -27.69 -4.98 8.46
CA PRO A 416 -27.89 -3.68 9.06
C PRO A 416 -28.26 -3.83 10.54
N SER A 417 -27.69 -2.99 11.40
CA SER A 417 -27.77 -3.14 12.86
C SER A 417 -28.38 -1.91 13.54
N SER A 418 -27.85 -0.71 13.23
CA SER A 418 -28.28 0.53 13.89
C SER A 418 -27.87 1.76 13.07
N VAL A 419 -28.35 2.92 13.46
CA VAL A 419 -27.93 4.23 12.91
C VAL A 419 -27.43 5.13 14.04
N ARG A 420 -26.39 5.92 13.78
CA ARG A 420 -25.91 6.97 14.69
C ARG A 420 -25.63 8.26 13.92
N TYR A 421 -25.47 9.34 14.65
CA TYR A 421 -25.26 10.69 14.13
C TYR A 421 -23.93 11.20 14.65
N ASP A 422 -23.14 11.88 13.83
CA ASP A 422 -21.91 12.48 14.30
C ASP A 422 -22.16 13.79 15.06
N SER A 423 -21.18 14.25 15.83
CA SER A 423 -21.31 15.46 16.64
C SER A 423 -21.61 16.70 15.80
N SER A 424 -21.15 16.75 14.56
CA SER A 424 -21.41 17.85 13.64
C SER A 424 -22.89 17.89 13.21
N TYR A 425 -23.53 16.73 13.08
CA TYR A 425 -24.98 16.63 12.91
C TYR A 425 -25.74 17.28 14.07
N ASP A 426 -25.34 16.96 15.30
CA ASP A 426 -25.95 17.54 16.50
C ASP A 426 -25.76 19.06 16.57
N MET A 427 -24.60 19.57 16.14
CA MET A 427 -24.33 21.00 16.07
C MET A 427 -25.19 21.69 15.01
N LEU A 428 -25.26 21.13 13.80
CA LEU A 428 -26.07 21.67 12.70
C LEU A 428 -27.56 21.65 13.06
N HIS A 429 -28.03 20.57 13.69
CA HIS A 429 -29.42 20.46 14.16
C HIS A 429 -29.76 21.59 15.13
N ARG A 430 -28.92 21.83 16.15
CA ARG A 430 -29.11 22.93 17.12
C ARG A 430 -29.07 24.31 16.46
N GLU A 431 -28.27 24.49 15.40
CA GLU A 431 -28.27 25.73 14.61
C GLU A 431 -29.59 25.93 13.88
N LEU A 432 -30.08 24.88 13.23
CA LEU A 432 -31.35 24.88 12.49
C LEU A 432 -32.56 25.06 13.40
N GLU A 433 -32.54 24.48 14.61
CA GLU A 433 -33.52 24.70 15.67
C GLU A 433 -33.56 26.18 16.07
N LYS A 434 -32.40 26.79 16.37
CA LYS A 434 -32.29 28.23 16.72
C LYS A 434 -32.77 29.14 15.60
N ALA A 435 -32.59 28.73 14.35
CA ALA A 435 -33.08 29.44 13.18
C ALA A 435 -34.58 29.20 12.89
N HIS A 436 -35.27 28.41 13.72
CA HIS A 436 -36.68 28.00 13.53
C HIS A 436 -36.93 27.26 12.20
N LEU A 437 -35.91 26.60 11.66
CA LEU A 437 -36.01 25.77 10.46
C LEU A 437 -36.39 24.33 10.79
N VAL A 438 -35.97 23.83 11.95
CA VAL A 438 -36.42 22.56 12.53
C VAL A 438 -37.36 22.87 13.69
N GLY A 439 -38.52 22.19 13.73
CA GLY A 439 -39.61 22.47 14.68
C GLY A 439 -39.51 21.77 16.03
N HIS A 440 -38.42 21.05 16.29
CA HIS A 440 -38.19 20.27 17.50
C HIS A 440 -36.74 20.41 17.99
N SER A 441 -36.55 20.13 19.27
CA SER A 441 -35.20 20.09 19.84
C SER A 441 -34.46 18.83 19.46
N LEU A 442 -33.14 18.85 19.59
CA LEU A 442 -32.31 17.68 19.36
C LEU A 442 -32.73 16.48 20.23
N GLU A 443 -33.12 16.72 21.49
CA GLU A 443 -33.55 15.70 22.46
C GLU A 443 -34.93 15.10 22.10
N THR A 444 -35.72 15.82 21.30
CA THR A 444 -37.05 15.41 20.84
C THR A 444 -37.09 15.02 19.36
N CYS A 445 -35.91 14.95 18.71
CA CYS A 445 -35.77 14.65 17.29
C CYS A 445 -36.30 13.24 16.95
N PRO A 446 -37.33 13.12 16.09
CA PRO A 446 -37.91 11.82 15.73
C PRO A 446 -36.90 10.85 15.12
N GLU A 447 -35.93 11.34 14.33
CA GLU A 447 -34.89 10.50 13.73
C GLU A 447 -33.96 9.87 14.78
N ARG A 448 -33.81 10.50 15.95
CA ARG A 448 -32.99 9.98 17.07
C ARG A 448 -33.78 9.14 18.06
N LEU A 449 -35.10 9.27 18.10
CA LEU A 449 -35.96 8.59 19.07
C LEU A 449 -36.60 7.33 18.52
N HIS A 450 -36.76 7.22 17.20
CA HIS A 450 -37.51 6.14 16.58
C HIS A 450 -36.65 5.34 15.61
N PRO A 451 -36.94 4.04 15.43
CA PRO A 451 -36.27 3.23 14.43
C PRO A 451 -36.38 3.85 13.03
N PHE A 452 -35.23 4.04 12.39
CA PHE A 452 -35.11 4.71 11.12
C PHE A 452 -35.31 3.72 9.95
N PRO A 453 -36.30 3.92 9.07
CA PRO A 453 -36.54 3.01 7.97
C PRO A 453 -35.50 3.17 6.86
N ILE A 454 -34.92 2.06 6.43
CA ILE A 454 -34.10 1.99 5.20
C ILE A 454 -34.71 0.98 4.25
N ARG A 455 -34.49 1.17 2.94
CA ARG A 455 -34.92 0.18 1.95
C ARG A 455 -33.82 -0.83 1.73
N MET A 456 -34.20 -2.09 1.64
CA MET A 456 -33.33 -3.21 1.35
C MET A 456 -33.91 -3.98 0.17
N TRP A 457 -33.07 -4.35 -0.79
CA TRP A 457 -33.42 -5.24 -1.88
C TRP A 457 -32.55 -6.48 -1.83
N THR A 458 -33.17 -7.64 -2.07
CA THR A 458 -32.45 -8.90 -2.32
C THR A 458 -33.00 -9.60 -3.55
N PRO A 459 -32.22 -10.50 -4.20
CA PRO A 459 -32.71 -11.29 -5.32
C PRO A 459 -33.94 -12.15 -5.00
N SER A 460 -34.08 -12.62 -3.76
CA SER A 460 -35.16 -13.53 -3.36
C SER A 460 -36.43 -12.81 -2.91
N THR A 461 -36.33 -11.61 -2.34
CA THR A 461 -37.47 -10.90 -1.74
C THR A 461 -37.87 -9.64 -2.48
N GLY A 462 -37.03 -9.12 -3.38
CA GLY A 462 -37.22 -7.78 -3.92
C GLY A 462 -37.07 -6.71 -2.84
N TRP A 463 -37.75 -5.58 -3.01
CA TRP A 463 -37.70 -4.45 -2.08
C TRP A 463 -38.51 -4.72 -0.80
N THR A 464 -37.85 -4.52 0.34
CA THR A 464 -38.40 -4.57 1.69
C THR A 464 -37.90 -3.38 2.50
N GLU A 465 -38.52 -3.12 3.65
CA GLU A 465 -38.09 -2.10 4.60
C GLU A 465 -37.43 -2.75 5.82
N VAL A 466 -36.37 -2.13 6.32
CA VAL A 466 -35.68 -2.51 7.55
C VAL A 466 -35.59 -1.29 8.46
N HIS A 467 -36.02 -1.43 9.71
CA HIS A 467 -35.99 -0.35 10.68
C HIS A 467 -34.75 -0.47 11.56
N LEU A 468 -33.92 0.58 11.57
CA LEU A 468 -32.69 0.62 12.34
C LEU A 468 -32.88 1.37 13.65
N PRO A 469 -32.64 0.74 14.81
CA PRO A 469 -32.68 1.47 16.06
C PRO A 469 -31.57 2.53 16.08
N PRO A 470 -31.85 3.74 16.60
CA PRO A 470 -30.82 4.73 16.86
C PRO A 470 -29.88 4.25 17.98
N ARG A 471 -28.57 4.38 17.78
CA ARG A 471 -27.52 4.04 18.75
C ARG A 471 -26.97 5.32 19.40
N PRO A 472 -26.99 5.45 20.74
CA PRO A 472 -26.38 6.58 21.43
C PRO A 472 -24.87 6.63 21.19
N PHE A 473 -24.28 7.83 21.20
CA PHE A 473 -22.84 8.03 21.00
C PHE A 473 -21.97 7.36 22.09
N ASN A 474 -22.54 7.08 23.28
CA ASN A 474 -21.83 6.55 24.45
C ASN A 474 -21.88 5.00 24.58
N GLN A 475 -22.24 4.27 23.52
CA GLN A 475 -22.37 2.79 23.54
C GLN A 475 -21.70 2.12 22.35
#